data_AF-A0A662CRT8-F1
#
_entry.id   AF-A0A662CRT8-F1
#
_cell.length_a   1.000
_cell.length_b   1.000
_cell.length_c   1.000
_cell.angle_alpha   90.00
_cell.angle_beta   90.00
_cell.angle_gamma   90.00
#
_symmetry.space_group_name_H-M   'P 1'
#
loop_
_entity.id
_entity.type
_entity.pdbx_description
1 polymer ?
#
loop_
_entity_poly.entity_id
_entity_poly.type
_entity_poly.pdbx_seq_one_letter_code
_entity_poly.pdbx_strand_id
1 'polypeptide(L)'
;LFVIDAVKEEIAVTEAKKLGIPIVAIVDTNADPEGIDFPIPGNDDAVRAIELFVSKAAEAIIEGKKRRLEKELLQEREAEEEKEGVAEAASPEAEISSSEEHKTSSSENSGSSQNEKT
;
A
#
# COMPACT_ATOMS: atom_id res chain seq x y z
N LEU A 1 -20.57 3.65 5.49
CA LEU A 1 -21.90 3.06 5.29
C LEU A 1 -22.27 3.17 3.82
N PHE A 2 -22.78 2.11 3.20
CA PHE A 2 -23.33 2.14 1.83
C PHE A 2 -24.85 1.98 1.92
N VAL A 3 -25.62 2.93 1.39
CA VAL A 3 -27.08 2.99 1.50
C VAL A 3 -27.72 3.04 0.12
N ILE A 4 -28.86 2.37 -0.02
CA ILE A 4 -29.73 2.42 -1.20
C ILE A 4 -31.02 3.10 -0.76
N ASP A 5 -31.51 4.04 -1.56
CA ASP A 5 -32.68 4.85 -1.23
C ASP A 5 -32.52 5.63 0.09
N ALA A 6 -31.83 6.77 0.00
CA ALA A 6 -31.57 7.64 1.15
C ALA A 6 -32.84 8.24 1.76
N VAL A 7 -33.95 8.29 1.01
CA VAL A 7 -35.24 8.82 1.48
C VAL A 7 -35.94 7.81 2.38
N LYS A 8 -35.96 6.53 1.98
CA LYS A 8 -36.53 5.46 2.81
C LYS A 8 -35.67 5.17 4.04
N GLU A 9 -34.35 5.34 3.95
CA GLU A 9 -33.38 5.00 5.01
C GLU A 9 -32.86 6.21 5.81
N GLU A 10 -33.70 7.24 6.03
CA GLU A 10 -33.33 8.48 6.73
C GLU A 10 -32.76 8.22 8.14
N ILE A 11 -33.27 7.21 8.85
CA ILE A 11 -32.80 6.84 10.20
C ILE A 11 -31.33 6.40 10.13
N ALA A 12 -30.99 5.52 9.19
CA ALA A 12 -29.62 5.02 9.02
C ALA A 12 -28.66 6.14 8.64
N VAL A 13 -29.09 7.05 7.74
CA VAL A 13 -28.30 8.23 7.36
C VAL A 13 -28.07 9.15 8.57
N THR A 14 -29.10 9.40 9.36
CA THR A 14 -29.01 10.27 10.54
C THR A 14 -28.11 9.68 11.63
N GLU A 15 -28.21 8.37 11.88
CA GLU A 15 -27.35 7.68 12.85
C GLU A 15 -25.89 7.64 12.39
N ALA A 16 -25.65 7.35 11.10
CA ALA A 16 -24.30 7.37 10.53
C ALA A 16 -23.66 8.77 10.63
N LYS A 17 -24.42 9.84 10.33
CA LYS A 17 -23.99 11.23 10.54
C LYS A 17 -23.61 11.50 12.00
N LYS A 18 -24.44 11.06 12.96
CA LYS A 18 -24.17 11.24 14.40
C LYS A 18 -22.91 10.49 14.87
N LEU A 19 -22.65 9.31 14.30
CA LEU A 19 -21.48 8.49 14.62
C LEU A 19 -20.22 8.89 13.83
N GLY A 20 -20.32 9.84 12.90
CA GLY A 20 -19.20 10.24 12.04
C GLY A 20 -18.78 9.14 11.05
N ILE A 21 -19.71 8.26 10.67
CA ILE A 21 -19.46 7.20 9.70
C ILE A 21 -19.66 7.78 8.29
N PRO A 22 -18.67 7.71 7.39
CA PRO A 22 -18.80 8.24 6.03
C PRO A 22 -19.87 7.49 5.24
N ILE A 23 -20.71 8.23 4.52
CA ILE A 23 -21.91 7.74 3.85
C ILE A 23 -21.74 7.81 2.33
N VAL A 24 -21.89 6.65 1.69
CA VAL A 24 -22.01 6.52 0.24
C VAL A 24 -23.46 6.11 -0.05
N ALA A 25 -24.19 6.88 -0.84
CA ALA A 25 -25.60 6.59 -1.11
C ALA A 25 -26.01 6.89 -2.55
N ILE A 26 -26.96 6.11 -3.05
CA ILE A 26 -27.59 6.35 -4.36
C ILE A 26 -28.68 7.42 -4.18
N VAL A 27 -28.68 8.41 -5.07
CA VAL A 27 -29.59 9.56 -5.04
C VAL A 27 -30.37 9.61 -6.35
N ASP A 28 -31.69 9.40 -6.29
CA ASP A 28 -32.62 9.63 -7.41
C ASP A 28 -33.29 11.02 -7.28
N THR A 29 -34.24 11.33 -8.16
CA THR A 29 -34.92 12.62 -8.27
C THR A 29 -35.66 13.08 -7.01
N ASN A 30 -35.98 12.17 -6.10
CA ASN A 30 -36.67 12.44 -4.83
C ASN A 30 -35.72 12.56 -3.64
N ALA A 31 -34.44 12.20 -3.79
CA ALA A 31 -33.47 12.16 -2.71
C ALA A 31 -32.66 13.47 -2.68
N ASP A 32 -32.55 14.07 -1.49
CA ASP A 32 -31.68 15.22 -1.27
C ASP A 32 -30.24 14.72 -1.03
N PRO A 33 -29.25 15.13 -1.84
CA PRO A 33 -27.85 14.78 -1.61
C PRO A 33 -27.26 15.43 -0.33
N GLU A 34 -27.98 16.36 0.33
CA GLU A 34 -27.47 17.06 1.50
C GLU A 34 -27.12 16.13 2.69
N GLY A 35 -25.82 16.13 3.00
CA GLY A 35 -25.22 15.34 4.07
C GLY A 35 -24.98 13.87 3.73
N ILE A 36 -25.02 13.50 2.45
CA ILE A 36 -24.32 12.31 1.98
C ILE A 36 -22.90 12.74 1.59
N ASP A 37 -21.87 12.04 2.07
CA ASP A 37 -20.48 12.39 1.76
C ASP A 37 -20.12 12.08 0.30
N PHE A 38 -20.65 10.96 -0.21
CA PHE A 38 -20.42 10.49 -1.57
C PHE A 38 -21.74 10.11 -2.26
N PRO A 39 -22.49 11.10 -2.77
CA PRO A 39 -23.74 10.86 -3.48
C PRO A 39 -23.47 10.30 -4.89
N ILE A 40 -24.18 9.23 -5.25
CA ILE A 40 -24.12 8.60 -6.57
C ILE A 40 -25.48 8.81 -7.26
N PRO A 41 -25.58 9.63 -8.31
CA PRO A 41 -26.84 9.82 -9.01
C PRO A 41 -27.25 8.53 -9.72
N GLY A 42 -28.49 8.09 -9.52
CA GLY A 42 -28.98 6.85 -10.12
C GLY A 42 -30.43 6.54 -9.76
N ASN A 43 -31.02 5.59 -10.50
CA ASN A 43 -32.35 5.06 -10.21
C ASN A 43 -32.24 3.99 -9.12
N ASP A 44 -32.83 4.22 -7.96
CA ASP A 44 -32.85 3.31 -6.81
C ASP A 44 -34.13 2.46 -6.72
N ASP A 45 -35.17 2.74 -7.51
CA ASP A 45 -36.42 1.95 -7.55
C ASP A 45 -36.27 0.66 -8.40
N ALA A 46 -35.35 0.64 -9.36
CA ALA A 46 -35.20 -0.48 -10.28
C ALA A 46 -34.27 -1.57 -9.72
N VAL A 47 -34.79 -2.80 -9.59
CA VAL A 47 -34.00 -3.98 -9.14
C VAL A 47 -32.70 -4.15 -9.94
N ARG A 48 -32.76 -4.01 -11.28
CA ARG A 48 -31.57 -4.11 -12.14
C ARG A 48 -30.52 -3.04 -11.84
N ALA A 49 -30.95 -1.84 -11.47
CA ALA A 49 -30.04 -0.75 -11.12
C ALA A 49 -29.42 -0.99 -9.74
N ILE A 50 -30.22 -1.40 -8.76
CA ILE A 50 -29.76 -1.83 -7.43
C ILE A 50 -28.69 -2.93 -7.56
N GLU A 51 -28.96 -3.99 -8.33
CA GLU A 51 -28.01 -5.09 -8.57
C GLU A 51 -26.70 -4.59 -9.19
N LEU A 52 -26.79 -3.66 -10.15
CA LEU A 52 -25.61 -3.05 -10.76
C LEU A 52 -24.78 -2.27 -9.74
N PHE A 53 -25.40 -1.41 -8.94
CA PHE A 53 -24.69 -0.63 -7.94
C PHE A 53 -24.06 -1.50 -6.86
N VAL A 54 -24.81 -2.48 -6.33
CA VAL A 54 -24.33 -3.39 -5.29
C VAL A 54 -23.19 -4.27 -5.81
N SER A 55 -23.32 -4.81 -7.03
CA SER A 55 -22.25 -5.63 -7.62
C SER A 55 -20.97 -4.83 -7.82
N LYS A 56 -21.06 -3.60 -8.33
CA LYS A 56 -19.89 -2.72 -8.50
C LYS A 56 -19.29 -2.26 -7.18
N ALA A 57 -20.11 -1.97 -6.17
CA ALA A 57 -19.62 -1.68 -4.83
C ALA A 57 -18.87 -2.89 -4.24
N ALA A 58 -19.40 -4.10 -4.40
CA ALA A 58 -18.77 -5.32 -3.92
C ALA A 58 -17.43 -5.61 -4.62
N GLU A 59 -17.39 -5.51 -5.95
CA GLU A 59 -16.16 -5.63 -6.75
C GLU A 59 -15.09 -4.64 -6.26
N ALA A 60 -15.45 -3.36 -6.09
CA ALA A 60 -14.54 -2.32 -5.62
C ALA A 60 -14.01 -2.59 -4.20
N ILE A 61 -14.84 -3.10 -3.30
CA ILE A 61 -14.42 -3.46 -1.93
C ILE A 61 -13.44 -4.63 -1.96
N ILE A 62 -13.68 -5.65 -2.78
CA ILE A 62 -12.81 -6.82 -2.90
C ILE A 62 -11.46 -6.40 -3.49
N GLU A 63 -11.48 -5.62 -4.57
CA GLU A 63 -10.26 -5.10 -5.19
C GLU A 63 -9.49 -4.19 -4.23
N GLY A 64 -10.17 -3.28 -3.52
CA GLY A 64 -9.56 -2.41 -2.53
C GLY A 64 -8.91 -3.18 -1.38
N LYS A 65 -9.52 -4.28 -0.91
CA LYS A 65 -8.93 -5.18 0.10
C LYS A 65 -7.67 -5.85 -0.42
N LYS A 66 -7.69 -6.36 -1.65
CA LYS A 66 -6.53 -7.00 -2.28
C LYS A 66 -5.37 -6.02 -2.42
N ARG A 67 -5.62 -4.83 -2.97
CA ARG A 67 -4.60 -3.78 -3.14
C ARG A 67 -4.02 -3.31 -1.81
N ARG A 68 -4.84 -3.21 -0.76
CA ARG A 68 -4.35 -2.85 0.59
C ARG A 68 -3.37 -3.91 1.11
N LEU A 69 -3.72 -5.19 1.00
CA LEU A 69 -2.87 -6.29 1.44
C LEU A 69 -1.56 -6.33 0.64
N GLU A 70 -1.62 -6.23 -0.69
CA GLU A 70 -0.41 -6.16 -1.54
C GLU A 70 0.51 -5.00 -1.16
N LYS A 71 -0.06 -3.84 -0.84
CA LYS A 71 0.70 -2.67 -0.39
C LYS A 71 1.33 -2.89 0.99
N GLU A 72 0.61 -3.48 1.93
CA GLU A 72 1.12 -3.81 3.26
C GLU A 72 2.31 -4.79 3.15
N LEU A 73 2.18 -5.88 2.36
CA LEU A 73 3.28 -6.81 2.13
C LEU A 73 4.50 -6.16 1.46
N LEU A 74 4.28 -5.27 0.48
CA LEU A 74 5.38 -4.57 -0.18
C LEU A 74 6.11 -3.65 0.80
N GLN A 75 5.37 -2.91 1.63
CA GLN A 75 5.93 -2.03 2.66
C GLN A 75 6.70 -2.81 3.73
N GLU A 76 6.22 -4.00 4.11
CA GLU A 76 6.94 -4.89 5.02
C GLU A 76 8.27 -5.37 4.41
N ARG A 77 8.27 -5.78 3.13
CA ARG A 77 9.50 -6.20 2.43
C ARG A 77 10.48 -5.06 2.25
N GLU A 78 10.01 -3.88 1.86
CA GLU A 78 10.84 -2.67 1.75
C GLU A 78 11.44 -2.27 3.11
N ALA A 79 10.66 -2.38 4.20
CA ALA A 79 11.14 -2.11 5.55
C ALA A 79 12.12 -3.17 6.10
N GLU A 80 12.03 -4.43 5.64
CA GLU A 80 13.02 -5.48 5.94
C GLU A 80 14.30 -5.27 5.15
N GLU A 81 14.20 -4.96 3.85
CA GLU A 81 15.36 -4.65 2.99
C GLU A 81 16.10 -3.39 3.47
N GLU A 82 15.40 -2.36 3.96
CA GLU A 82 16.03 -1.20 4.60
C GLU A 82 16.73 -1.56 5.93
N LYS A 83 16.18 -2.49 6.72
CA LYS A 83 16.82 -2.94 7.97
C LYS A 83 18.06 -3.80 7.72
N GLU A 84 18.02 -4.67 6.71
CA GLU A 84 19.18 -5.47 6.31
C GLU A 84 20.26 -4.61 5.64
N GLY A 85 19.88 -3.62 4.81
CA GLY A 85 20.81 -2.67 4.20
C GLY A 85 21.50 -1.73 5.21
N VAL A 86 20.84 -1.38 6.32
CA VAL A 86 21.45 -0.61 7.41
C VAL A 86 22.36 -1.48 8.29
N ALA A 87 22.08 -2.78 8.45
CA ALA A 87 22.94 -3.71 9.18
C ALA A 87 24.25 -4.02 8.43
N GLU A 88 24.22 -4.08 7.09
CA GLU A 88 25.41 -4.28 6.26
C GLU A 88 26.31 -3.03 6.19
N ALA A 89 25.73 -1.82 6.32
CA ALA A 89 26.49 -0.56 6.30
C ALA A 89 27.17 -0.19 7.65
N ALA A 90 26.87 -0.89 8.74
CA ALA A 90 27.37 -0.55 10.09
C ALA A 90 28.65 -1.31 10.52
N SER A 91 29.24 -2.13 9.65
CA SER A 91 30.46 -2.89 9.97
C SER A 91 31.41 -2.93 8.77
N PRO A 92 32.16 -1.85 8.48
CA PRO A 92 33.61 -1.93 8.73
C PRO A 92 34.32 -0.54 8.84
N GLU A 93 34.31 0.15 9.97
CA GLU A 93 35.21 1.32 10.17
C GLU A 93 35.65 1.47 11.64
N ALA A 94 36.40 0.49 12.15
CA ALA A 94 37.06 0.65 13.46
C ALA A 94 38.37 -0.15 13.62
N GLU A 95 39.18 -0.34 12.57
CA GLU A 95 40.57 -0.84 12.76
C GLU A 95 41.53 -0.35 11.68
N ILE A 96 41.84 0.96 11.61
CA ILE A 96 43.18 1.38 11.12
C ILE A 96 43.56 2.75 11.69
N SER A 97 44.06 2.77 12.93
CA SER A 97 44.85 3.88 13.44
C SER A 97 45.92 3.36 14.38
N SER A 98 47.00 2.84 13.80
CA SER A 98 48.32 2.87 14.43
C SER A 98 49.43 2.70 13.40
N SER A 99 50.28 3.74 13.33
CA SER A 99 51.67 3.79 12.87
C SER A 99 51.99 3.57 11.38
N GLU A 100 52.23 4.70 10.70
CA GLU A 100 53.16 4.79 9.57
C GLU A 100 54.63 4.56 9.99
N GLU A 101 55.42 4.22 8.96
CA GLU A 101 56.89 4.24 8.83
C GLU A 101 57.70 3.02 9.30
N HIS A 102 58.13 2.15 8.34
CA HIS A 102 59.56 2.06 8.00
C HIS A 102 59.86 1.35 6.66
N LYS A 103 60.44 2.15 5.75
CA LYS A 103 61.55 1.89 4.80
C LYS A 103 61.79 0.50 4.16
N THR A 104 61.81 0.59 2.81
CA THR A 104 62.87 0.19 1.85
C THR A 104 63.14 -1.27 1.49
N SER A 105 63.05 -1.50 0.17
CA SER A 105 63.79 -2.47 -0.67
C SER A 105 63.54 -3.95 -0.35
N SER A 106 63.34 -4.85 -1.30
CA SER A 106 64.05 -5.02 -2.56
C SER A 106 63.31 -6.03 -3.46
N SER A 107 63.54 -5.83 -4.76
CA SER A 107 63.52 -6.75 -5.90
C SER A 107 63.40 -8.28 -5.73
N GLU A 108 62.98 -8.86 -6.87
CA GLU A 108 63.14 -10.26 -7.38
C GLU A 108 61.87 -11.11 -7.32
N ASN A 109 61.13 -11.24 -8.43
CA ASN A 109 61.36 -12.07 -9.63
C ASN A 109 60.99 -13.54 -9.40
N SER A 110 60.00 -14.02 -10.17
CA SER A 110 60.07 -15.19 -11.07
C SER A 110 58.83 -16.09 -11.04
N GLY A 111 58.43 -16.49 -12.25
CA GLY A 111 57.84 -17.80 -12.56
C GLY A 111 56.33 -17.91 -12.39
N SER A 112 55.50 -17.91 -13.44
CA SER A 112 55.37 -18.87 -14.56
C SER A 112 54.24 -19.89 -14.35
N SER A 113 53.56 -20.18 -15.46
CA SER A 113 52.77 -21.40 -15.77
C SER A 113 51.31 -21.37 -15.29
N GLN A 114 50.35 -21.05 -16.18
CA GLN A 114 49.73 -21.89 -17.21
C GLN A 114 48.68 -22.88 -16.69
N ASN A 115 47.54 -22.89 -17.41
CA ASN A 115 46.69 -24.03 -17.80
C ASN A 115 46.03 -24.83 -16.66
N GLU A 116 44.91 -25.54 -16.83
CA GLU A 116 44.06 -25.93 -17.95
C GLU A 116 42.76 -26.48 -17.34
N LYS A 117 41.68 -26.58 -18.14
CA LYS A 117 40.63 -27.62 -18.18
C LYS A 117 39.99 -28.09 -16.84
N THR A 118 38.68 -28.26 -16.77
CA THR A 118 37.86 -29.12 -17.64
C THR A 118 36.39 -28.79 -17.42
#